data_AF-A0A0F9X0Y9-F1
#
_entry.id   AF-A0A0F9X0Y9-F1
#
_cell.length_a   1.000
_cell.length_b   1.000
_cell.length_c   1.000
_cell.angle_alpha   90.00
_cell.angle_beta   90.00
_cell.angle_gamma   90.00
#
_symmetry.space_group_name_H-M   'P 1'
#
loop_
_entity.id
_entity.type
_entity.pdbx_description
1 polymer ?
#
loop_
_entity_poly.entity_id
_entity_poly.type
_entity_poly.pdbx_seq_one_letter_code
_entity_poly.pdbx_strand_id
1 'polypeptide(L)'
;MTNIFSLPFHQALSDWQAESSAETARALKEVSATLPLRYRTCTQPCYRQISLRKKPLFSLVGQDLLTEKVSSWTRCPAVARDFNGGVQPKLFGLQGVILAVNPKMGTVILNLSALYQDALFLHSLEHHKDQIVGYDQGAGRYRNLEKEVVLEIDAVSTDDIYSLSGYSSSLEQLATMYFGHPPSDSEITIFQELAPGIQDRVGAAWLKPENTYGLLKRFRPKADEWNLQYHLQQ
;
A
#
# COMPACT_ATOMS: atom_id res chain seq x y z
N MET A 1 27.56 -25.27 -8.49
CA MET A 1 27.10 -23.87 -8.56
C MET A 1 27.29 -23.26 -7.18
N THR A 2 28.00 -22.14 -7.08
CA THR A 2 28.24 -21.47 -5.80
C THR A 2 26.93 -20.83 -5.33
N ASN A 3 26.48 -21.16 -4.12
CA ASN A 3 25.27 -20.57 -3.56
C ASN A 3 25.49 -19.07 -3.29
N ILE A 4 24.80 -18.22 -4.03
CA ILE A 4 24.91 -16.76 -3.93
C ILE A 4 24.13 -16.18 -2.74
N PHE A 5 23.30 -16.99 -2.08
CA PHE A 5 22.49 -16.59 -0.94
C PHE A 5 23.18 -17.04 0.35
N SER A 6 23.88 -16.11 0.99
CA SER A 6 24.63 -16.35 2.21
C SER A 6 23.75 -16.27 3.46
N LEU A 7 24.22 -16.81 4.59
CA LEU A 7 23.53 -16.64 5.89
C LEU A 7 23.30 -15.15 6.24
N PRO A 8 24.29 -14.23 6.10
CA PRO A 8 24.04 -12.79 6.32
C PRO A 8 22.91 -12.22 5.46
N PHE A 9 22.77 -12.69 4.22
CA PHE A 9 21.67 -12.28 3.35
C PHE A 9 20.31 -12.72 3.91
N HIS A 10 20.20 -13.99 4.32
CA HIS A 10 18.97 -14.52 4.90
C HIS A 10 18.62 -13.87 6.24
N GLN A 11 19.62 -13.56 7.07
CA GLN A 11 19.42 -12.83 8.32
C GLN A 11 18.85 -11.44 8.05
N ALA A 12 19.48 -10.65 7.18
CA ALA A 12 19.00 -9.30 6.87
C ALA A 12 17.60 -9.29 6.22
N LEU A 13 17.28 -10.30 5.40
CA LEU A 13 15.92 -10.48 4.87
C LEU A 13 14.92 -10.75 5.99
N SER A 14 15.24 -11.67 6.91
CA SER A 14 14.37 -12.00 8.03
C SER A 14 14.17 -10.80 8.95
N ASP A 15 15.23 -10.05 9.25
CA ASP A 15 15.17 -8.85 10.09
C ASP A 15 14.28 -7.78 9.45
N TRP A 16 14.42 -7.54 8.15
CA TRP A 16 13.56 -6.59 7.41
C TRP A 16 12.08 -6.98 7.46
N GLN A 17 11.78 -8.26 7.26
CA GLN A 17 10.40 -8.75 7.26
C GLN A 17 9.81 -8.78 8.69
N ALA A 18 10.63 -9.04 9.70
CA ALA A 18 10.20 -8.96 11.10
C ALA A 18 9.93 -7.52 11.54
N GLU A 19 10.82 -6.59 11.17
CA GLU A 19 10.73 -5.18 11.49
C GLU A 19 11.37 -4.31 10.40
N SER A 20 10.53 -3.61 9.64
CA SER A 20 10.99 -2.67 8.61
C SER A 20 11.41 -1.34 9.24
N SER A 21 12.72 -1.12 9.36
CA SER A 21 13.32 0.09 9.93
C SER A 21 14.44 0.63 9.04
N ALA A 22 14.95 1.83 9.33
CA ALA A 22 16.09 2.40 8.59
C ALA A 22 17.36 1.55 8.74
N GLU A 23 17.51 0.83 9.86
CA GLU A 23 18.65 -0.04 10.12
C GLU A 23 18.54 -1.34 9.31
N THR A 24 17.40 -2.03 9.38
CA THR A 24 17.18 -3.27 8.63
C THR A 24 17.17 -3.02 7.12
N ALA A 25 16.65 -1.87 6.67
CA ALA A 25 16.74 -1.42 5.29
C ALA A 25 18.19 -1.28 4.80
N ARG A 26 19.06 -0.65 5.61
CA ARG A 26 20.48 -0.45 5.27
C ARG A 26 21.20 -1.79 5.15
N ALA A 27 21.02 -2.66 6.14
CA ALA A 27 21.60 -4.00 6.16
C ALA A 27 21.15 -4.79 4.91
N LEU A 28 19.84 -4.82 4.64
CA LEU A 28 19.27 -5.52 3.48
C LEU A 28 19.83 -4.98 2.16
N LYS A 29 19.96 -3.65 2.02
CA LYS A 29 20.50 -3.01 0.83
C LYS A 29 21.95 -3.40 0.57
N GLU A 30 22.78 -3.41 1.61
CA GLU A 30 24.18 -3.77 1.52
C GLU A 30 24.37 -5.21 1.04
N VAL A 31 23.71 -6.17 1.71
CA VAL A 31 23.83 -7.59 1.33
C VAL A 31 23.20 -7.88 -0.03
N SER A 32 22.14 -7.15 -0.41
CA SER A 32 21.46 -7.35 -1.70
C SER A 32 22.27 -6.81 -2.88
N ALA A 33 23.19 -5.85 -2.68
CA ALA A 33 23.91 -5.18 -3.76
C ALA A 33 24.68 -6.15 -4.70
N THR A 34 25.14 -7.28 -4.16
CA THR A 34 25.88 -8.31 -4.89
C THR A 34 24.98 -9.29 -5.65
N LEU A 35 23.67 -9.26 -5.40
CA LEU A 35 22.74 -10.18 -6.05
C LEU A 35 22.58 -9.88 -7.55
N PRO A 36 22.29 -10.91 -8.36
CA PRO A 36 21.93 -10.76 -9.76
C PRO A 36 20.83 -9.73 -9.98
N LEU A 37 20.95 -8.97 -11.07
CA LEU A 37 20.06 -7.86 -11.40
C LEU A 37 18.58 -8.26 -11.45
N ARG A 38 18.26 -9.52 -11.76
CA ARG A 38 16.88 -10.05 -11.75
C ARG A 38 16.17 -9.94 -10.39
N TYR A 39 16.91 -9.93 -9.28
CA TYR A 39 16.33 -9.71 -7.94
C TYR A 39 16.37 -8.24 -7.53
N ARG A 40 17.02 -7.38 -8.31
CA ARG A 40 17.14 -5.93 -8.06
C ARG A 40 16.46 -5.11 -9.16
N THR A 41 15.46 -5.72 -9.81
CA THR A 41 14.65 -5.09 -10.85
C THR A 41 13.20 -5.53 -10.69
N CYS A 42 12.29 -4.65 -11.09
CA CYS A 42 10.88 -4.94 -11.20
C CYS A 42 10.31 -4.11 -12.35
N THR A 43 9.77 -4.77 -13.37
CA THR A 43 9.19 -4.12 -14.57
C THR A 43 7.69 -3.92 -14.46
N GLN A 44 7.08 -4.37 -13.37
CA GLN A 44 5.66 -4.24 -13.12
C GLN A 44 5.38 -3.12 -12.10
N PRO A 45 4.20 -2.49 -12.18
CA PRO A 45 3.77 -1.55 -11.15
C PRO A 45 3.81 -2.19 -9.76
N CYS A 46 4.25 -1.39 -8.78
CA CYS A 46 4.25 -1.74 -7.37
C CYS A 46 3.28 -0.83 -6.63
N TYR A 47 2.55 -1.39 -5.66
CA TYR A 47 1.48 -0.73 -4.93
C TYR A 47 1.78 -0.68 -3.44
N ARG A 48 1.38 0.39 -2.77
CA ARG A 48 1.52 0.53 -1.32
C ARG A 48 0.30 1.25 -0.75
N GLN A 49 -0.30 0.69 0.30
CA GLN A 49 -1.31 1.39 1.08
C GLN A 49 -0.63 2.24 2.14
N ILE A 50 -1.04 3.50 2.23
CA ILE A 50 -0.70 4.41 3.31
C ILE A 50 -1.99 4.96 3.94
N SER A 51 -1.89 5.38 5.20
CA SER A 51 -3.01 6.04 5.89
C SER A 51 -2.64 7.48 6.17
N LEU A 52 -3.51 8.39 5.78
CA LEU A 52 -3.28 9.82 5.88
C LEU A 52 -4.31 10.43 6.84
N ARG A 53 -3.88 11.35 7.69
CA ARG A 53 -4.84 12.11 8.51
C ARG A 53 -5.70 12.97 7.61
N LYS A 54 -7.01 13.06 7.88
CA LYS A 54 -8.00 13.93 7.21
C LYS A 54 -7.74 15.43 7.35
N LYS A 55 -6.52 15.87 7.70
CA LYS A 55 -6.09 17.18 7.19
C LYS A 55 -6.40 17.17 5.70
N PRO A 56 -6.84 18.31 5.14
CA PRO A 56 -7.42 18.26 3.82
C PRO A 56 -6.43 17.55 2.90
N LEU A 57 -6.89 16.55 2.13
CA LEU A 57 -6.07 15.82 1.16
C LEU A 57 -5.21 16.78 0.28
N PHE A 58 -5.55 18.07 0.28
CA PHE A 58 -4.85 19.24 -0.23
C PHE A 58 -3.45 19.49 0.36
N SER A 59 -3.18 19.31 1.67
CA SER A 59 -1.82 19.46 2.22
C SER A 59 -0.84 18.42 1.66
N LEU A 60 -1.41 17.36 1.08
CA LEU A 60 -0.74 16.23 0.48
C LEU A 60 -0.38 16.44 -1.00
N VAL A 61 -1.11 17.34 -1.68
CA VAL A 61 -0.84 17.72 -3.07
C VAL A 61 0.44 18.55 -3.17
N GLY A 62 0.88 19.17 -2.07
CA GLY A 62 2.04 20.06 -2.02
C GLY A 62 3.20 19.63 -1.13
N GLN A 63 3.14 18.50 -0.42
CA GLN A 63 4.22 18.07 0.50
C GLN A 63 4.62 16.62 0.24
N ASP A 64 5.91 16.42 -0.08
CA ASP A 64 6.55 15.13 -0.37
C ASP A 64 6.07 14.02 0.58
N LEU A 65 5.33 13.09 0.01
CA LEU A 65 4.38 12.21 0.70
C LEU A 65 5.00 11.09 1.54
N LEU A 66 6.31 10.87 1.41
CA LEU A 66 7.00 9.80 2.13
C LEU A 66 8.26 10.36 2.79
N THR A 67 8.23 10.47 4.11
CA THR A 67 9.43 10.76 4.90
C THR A 67 10.38 9.56 4.95
N GLU A 68 9.86 8.35 4.68
CA GLU A 68 10.60 7.09 4.67
C GLU A 68 11.18 6.80 3.28
N LYS A 69 12.52 6.77 3.18
CA LYS A 69 13.21 6.51 1.91
C LYS A 69 13.12 5.06 1.44
N VAL A 70 13.14 4.09 2.35
CA VAL A 70 13.05 2.66 2.01
C VAL A 70 11.76 2.08 2.56
N SER A 71 11.01 1.38 1.72
CA SER A 71 9.70 0.85 2.11
C SER A 71 9.31 -0.41 1.35
N SER A 72 8.37 -1.15 1.92
CA SER A 72 7.77 -2.33 1.33
C SER A 72 6.61 -1.97 0.40
N TRP A 73 6.61 -2.58 -0.79
CA TRP A 73 5.57 -2.45 -1.80
C TRP A 73 5.17 -3.84 -2.30
N THR A 74 3.97 -3.97 -2.85
CA THR A 74 3.49 -5.24 -3.42
C THR A 74 3.28 -5.14 -4.93
N ARG A 75 3.54 -6.23 -5.66
CA ARG A 75 3.18 -6.34 -7.09
C ARG A 75 1.69 -6.63 -7.31
N CYS A 76 0.89 -6.73 -6.24
CA CYS A 76 -0.52 -7.10 -6.33
C CYS A 76 -1.42 -6.01 -5.73
N PRO A 77 -2.28 -5.36 -6.53
CA PRO A 77 -3.16 -4.31 -6.02
C PRO A 77 -4.20 -4.84 -5.03
N ALA A 78 -4.56 -6.12 -5.09
CA ALA A 78 -5.44 -6.74 -4.09
C ALA A 78 -4.76 -6.83 -2.72
N VAL A 79 -3.50 -7.29 -2.67
CA VAL A 79 -2.69 -7.30 -1.43
C VAL A 79 -2.60 -5.89 -0.85
N ALA A 80 -2.36 -4.87 -1.68
CA ALA A 80 -2.33 -3.49 -1.21
C ALA A 80 -3.67 -3.02 -0.65
N ARG A 81 -4.81 -3.47 -1.18
CA ARG A 81 -6.15 -3.10 -0.70
C ARG A 81 -6.57 -3.78 0.60
N ASP A 82 -6.02 -4.96 0.86
CA ASP A 82 -6.36 -5.78 2.02
C ASP A 82 -5.39 -5.52 3.19
N PHE A 83 -4.29 -4.82 2.93
CA PHE A 83 -3.28 -4.49 3.92
C PHE A 83 -3.91 -3.74 5.11
N ASN A 84 -3.48 -4.07 6.34
CA ASN A 84 -4.05 -3.56 7.58
C ASN A 84 -5.59 -3.72 7.71
N GLY A 85 -6.17 -4.77 7.13
CA GLY A 85 -7.62 -5.01 7.15
C GLY A 85 -8.41 -4.16 6.14
N GLY A 86 -7.69 -3.52 5.21
CA GLY A 86 -8.23 -2.74 4.12
C GLY A 86 -8.66 -1.32 4.48
N VAL A 87 -9.91 -0.95 4.17
CA VAL A 87 -10.37 0.43 4.38
C VAL A 87 -10.55 0.71 5.87
N GLN A 88 -9.70 1.59 6.40
CA GLN A 88 -9.69 1.98 7.81
C GLN A 88 -11.00 2.63 8.27
N PRO A 89 -11.61 2.21 9.40
CA PRO A 89 -12.89 2.73 9.90
C PRO A 89 -12.99 4.26 9.94
N LYS A 90 -14.15 4.81 9.58
CA LYS A 90 -14.41 6.26 9.48
C LYS A 90 -14.05 7.03 10.76
N LEU A 91 -14.14 6.36 11.92
CA LEU A 91 -13.89 6.89 13.27
C LEU A 91 -12.45 7.37 13.49
N PHE A 92 -11.47 6.82 12.74
CA PHE A 92 -10.07 7.19 12.94
C PHE A 92 -9.69 8.52 12.29
N GLY A 93 -10.59 9.16 11.55
CA GLY A 93 -10.26 10.42 10.85
C GLY A 93 -9.12 10.25 9.85
N LEU A 94 -8.90 9.03 9.37
CA LEU A 94 -7.89 8.69 8.38
C LEU A 94 -8.54 8.50 7.00
N GLN A 95 -7.78 8.75 5.95
CA GLN A 95 -8.07 8.36 4.59
C GLN A 95 -6.97 7.41 4.14
N GLY A 96 -7.34 6.17 3.84
CA GLY A 96 -6.48 5.23 3.15
C GLY A 96 -6.23 5.67 1.71
N VAL A 97 -4.98 5.55 1.27
CA VAL A 97 -4.53 5.86 -0.09
C VAL A 97 -3.68 4.71 -0.57
N ILE A 98 -3.93 4.25 -1.80
CA ILE A 98 -3.05 3.31 -2.49
C ILE A 98 -2.25 4.11 -3.49
N LEU A 99 -0.94 4.03 -3.36
CA LEU A 99 0.02 4.54 -4.32
C LEU A 99 0.33 3.44 -5.34
N ALA A 100 0.64 3.83 -6.57
CA ALA A 100 1.22 2.96 -7.59
C ALA A 100 2.42 3.64 -8.24
N VAL A 101 3.54 2.93 -8.28
CA VAL A 101 4.77 3.40 -8.91
C VAL A 101 5.28 2.36 -9.89
N ASN A 102 5.89 2.82 -10.98
CA ASN A 102 6.73 1.98 -11.83
C ASN A 102 8.18 2.09 -11.32
N PRO A 103 8.75 1.06 -10.68
CA PRO A 103 10.09 1.16 -10.11
C PRO A 103 11.11 1.51 -11.18
N LYS A 104 11.93 2.53 -10.91
CA LYS A 104 13.03 2.92 -11.80
C LYS A 104 14.20 1.96 -11.59
N MET A 105 15.08 1.88 -12.58
CA MET A 105 16.35 1.17 -12.41
C MET A 105 17.12 1.80 -11.23
N GLY A 106 17.65 0.96 -10.34
CA GLY A 106 18.40 1.41 -9.16
C GLY A 106 17.54 1.73 -7.94
N THR A 107 16.21 1.85 -8.05
CA THR A 107 15.34 2.07 -6.87
C THR A 107 14.90 0.76 -6.23
N VAL A 108 15.05 -0.39 -6.89
CA VAL A 108 14.70 -1.70 -6.34
C VAL A 108 15.87 -2.22 -5.52
N ILE A 109 15.70 -2.28 -4.20
CA ILE A 109 16.66 -2.92 -3.30
C ILE A 109 16.58 -4.44 -3.47
N LEU A 110 15.36 -4.99 -3.36
CA LEU A 110 15.13 -6.43 -3.47
C LEU A 110 13.70 -6.72 -3.93
N ASN A 111 13.58 -7.59 -4.94
CA ASN A 111 12.32 -8.13 -5.43
C ASN A 111 12.08 -9.50 -4.79
N LEU A 112 11.50 -9.50 -3.59
CA LEU A 112 11.23 -10.73 -2.83
C LEU A 112 10.26 -11.62 -3.60
N SER A 113 9.33 -11.03 -4.34
CA SER A 113 8.43 -11.79 -5.21
C SER A 113 9.15 -12.66 -6.23
N ALA A 114 10.23 -12.15 -6.84
CA ALA A 114 11.10 -12.93 -7.73
C ALA A 114 12.01 -13.90 -6.95
N LEU A 115 12.51 -13.47 -5.79
CA LEU A 115 13.41 -14.26 -4.95
C LEU A 115 12.75 -15.56 -4.46
N TYR A 116 11.54 -15.48 -3.90
CA TYR A 116 10.79 -16.64 -3.41
C TYR A 116 10.26 -17.57 -4.51
N GLN A 117 10.42 -17.22 -5.78
CA GLN A 117 10.15 -18.12 -6.92
C GLN A 117 11.41 -18.89 -7.33
N ASP A 118 12.57 -18.57 -6.78
CA ASP A 118 13.84 -19.21 -7.12
C ASP A 118 14.11 -20.42 -6.21
N ALA A 119 14.25 -21.60 -6.82
CA ALA A 119 14.50 -22.84 -6.10
C ALA A 119 15.84 -22.85 -5.34
N LEU A 120 16.88 -22.19 -5.85
CA LEU A 120 18.18 -22.10 -5.17
C LEU A 120 18.08 -21.22 -3.93
N PHE A 121 17.29 -20.14 -4.00
CA PHE A 121 17.03 -19.31 -2.84
C PHE A 121 16.27 -20.09 -1.76
N LEU A 122 15.17 -20.76 -2.14
CA LEU A 122 14.37 -21.53 -1.19
C LEU A 122 15.19 -22.64 -0.53
N HIS A 123 16.01 -23.35 -1.29
CA HIS A 123 16.91 -24.37 -0.75
C HIS A 123 17.96 -23.77 0.20
N SER A 124 18.54 -22.62 -0.15
CA SER A 124 19.50 -21.92 0.71
C SER A 124 18.86 -21.39 1.99
N LEU A 125 17.62 -20.90 1.92
CA LEU A 125 16.89 -20.40 3.09
C LEU A 125 16.57 -21.56 4.05
N GLU A 126 16.10 -22.69 3.52
CA GLU A 126 15.83 -23.89 4.32
C GLU A 126 17.09 -24.41 5.00
N HIS A 127 18.23 -24.43 4.29
CA HIS A 127 19.53 -24.84 4.85
C HIS A 127 19.99 -23.97 6.02
N HIS A 128 19.67 -22.66 5.99
CA HIS A 128 20.10 -21.71 7.02
C HIS A 128 19.05 -21.42 8.09
N LYS A 129 17.82 -21.93 7.98
CA LYS A 129 16.68 -21.50 8.82
C LYS A 129 16.96 -21.56 10.33
N ASP A 130 17.64 -22.61 10.79
CA ASP A 130 17.92 -22.83 12.21
C ASP A 130 19.05 -21.92 12.74
N GLN A 131 19.75 -21.22 11.83
CA GLN A 131 20.82 -20.26 12.13
C GLN A 131 20.32 -18.81 12.05
N ILE A 132 19.09 -18.59 11.56
CA ILE A 132 18.51 -17.25 11.40
C ILE A 132 17.81 -16.88 12.71
N VAL A 133 18.32 -15.84 13.37
CA VAL A 133 17.66 -15.26 14.54
C VAL A 133 16.35 -14.63 14.08
N GLY A 134 15.25 -14.95 14.76
CA GLY A 134 13.95 -14.36 14.45
C GLY A 134 13.27 -14.90 13.19
N TYR A 135 13.65 -16.10 12.70
CA TYR A 135 13.11 -16.67 11.46
C TYR A 135 11.58 -16.70 11.42
N ASP A 136 10.94 -17.17 12.49
CA ASP A 136 9.47 -17.29 12.58
C ASP A 136 8.77 -15.92 12.69
N GLN A 137 9.48 -14.85 13.03
CA GLN A 137 8.95 -13.50 13.05
C GLN A 137 9.13 -12.82 11.69
N GLY A 138 10.13 -13.23 10.90
CA GLY A 138 10.45 -12.69 9.59
C GLY A 138 10.19 -13.68 8.45
N ALA A 139 11.26 -14.20 7.84
CA ALA A 139 11.20 -14.95 6.59
C ALA A 139 10.30 -16.19 6.64
N GLY A 140 10.22 -16.86 7.80
CA GLY A 140 9.36 -18.02 8.02
C GLY A 140 7.87 -17.72 7.97
N ARG A 141 7.47 -16.53 8.47
CA ARG A 141 6.07 -16.09 8.55
C ARG A 141 5.56 -15.48 7.26
N TYR A 142 6.27 -14.50 6.72
CA TYR A 142 5.75 -13.70 5.60
C TYR A 142 5.98 -14.37 4.24
N ARG A 143 7.14 -15.01 4.06
CA ARG A 143 7.52 -15.68 2.81
C ARG A 143 7.24 -14.78 1.60
N ASN A 144 6.42 -15.27 0.65
CA ASN A 144 5.97 -14.54 -0.54
C ASN A 144 4.47 -14.16 -0.51
N LEU A 145 3.83 -14.17 0.66
CA LEU A 145 2.39 -13.92 0.76
C LEU A 145 2.02 -12.53 0.21
N GLU A 146 2.89 -11.55 0.46
CA GLU A 146 2.64 -10.15 0.09
C GLU A 146 3.17 -9.78 -1.30
N LYS A 147 3.83 -10.71 -2.01
CA LYS A 147 4.47 -10.43 -3.32
C LYS A 147 5.34 -9.17 -3.27
N GLU A 148 6.14 -9.11 -2.22
CA GLU A 148 6.86 -7.92 -1.78
C GLU A 148 7.99 -7.52 -2.75
N VAL A 149 8.20 -6.21 -2.85
CA VAL A 149 9.33 -5.54 -3.49
C VAL A 149 9.74 -4.39 -2.57
N VAL A 150 10.99 -4.39 -2.14
CA VAL A 150 11.57 -3.33 -1.31
C VAL A 150 12.12 -2.24 -2.23
N LEU A 151 11.60 -1.03 -2.09
CA LEU A 151 11.97 0.11 -2.91
C LEU A 151 12.60 1.21 -2.07
N GLU A 152 13.61 1.87 -2.65
CA GLU A 152 14.16 3.14 -2.20
C GLU A 152 13.65 4.26 -3.10
N ILE A 153 12.76 5.11 -2.59
CA ILE A 153 12.14 6.21 -3.33
C ILE A 153 12.18 7.46 -2.45
N ASP A 154 12.73 8.55 -2.98
CA ASP A 154 12.85 9.82 -2.23
C ASP A 154 11.50 10.51 -2.03
N ALA A 155 10.61 10.45 -3.03
CA ALA A 155 9.30 11.08 -2.98
C ALA A 155 8.29 10.39 -3.91
N VAL A 156 7.03 10.49 -3.54
CA VAL A 156 5.87 10.16 -4.38
C VAL A 156 4.98 11.39 -4.49
N SER A 157 4.28 11.49 -5.59
CA SER A 157 3.46 12.63 -5.97
C SER A 157 1.97 12.25 -5.99
N THR A 158 1.14 13.23 -6.29
CA THR A 158 -0.30 13.00 -6.50
C THR A 158 -0.59 12.17 -7.75
N ASP A 159 0.29 12.20 -8.75
CA ASP A 159 0.15 11.39 -9.95
C ASP A 159 0.39 9.89 -9.67
N ASP A 160 1.04 9.58 -8.54
CA ASP A 160 1.25 8.21 -8.07
C ASP A 160 0.03 7.68 -7.27
N ILE A 161 -1.01 8.48 -7.04
CA ILE A 161 -2.22 8.03 -6.34
C ILE A 161 -3.07 7.14 -7.26
N TYR A 162 -3.13 5.86 -6.93
CA TYR A 162 -3.89 4.84 -7.66
C TYR A 162 -5.34 4.71 -7.18
N SER A 163 -5.57 4.78 -5.87
CA SER A 163 -6.91 4.66 -5.30
C SER A 163 -7.02 5.40 -3.98
N LEU A 164 -8.15 6.08 -3.79
CA LEU A 164 -8.53 6.66 -2.49
C LEU A 164 -9.59 5.79 -1.84
N SER A 165 -9.49 5.59 -0.54
CA SER A 165 -10.59 5.02 0.24
C SER A 165 -11.69 6.07 0.44
N GLY A 166 -12.92 5.57 0.56
CA GLY A 166 -14.10 6.37 0.81
C GLY A 166 -15.13 5.60 1.62
N TYR A 167 -16.13 6.37 2.08
CA TYR A 167 -17.32 5.85 2.73
C TYR A 167 -18.51 6.36 1.94
N SER A 168 -19.29 5.46 1.36
CA SER A 168 -20.64 5.81 0.93
C SER A 168 -21.55 5.91 2.16
N SER A 169 -22.68 6.57 1.98
CA SER A 169 -23.76 6.57 2.97
C SER A 169 -24.19 5.13 3.29
N SER A 170 -24.67 4.89 4.51
CA SER A 170 -25.25 3.59 4.86
C SER A 170 -26.51 3.32 4.04
N LEU A 171 -26.95 2.06 4.01
CA LEU A 171 -28.19 1.68 3.35
C LEU A 171 -29.38 2.48 3.90
N GLU A 172 -29.46 2.63 5.21
CA GLU A 172 -30.50 3.38 5.92
C GLU A 172 -30.46 4.86 5.55
N GLN A 173 -29.27 5.44 5.40
CA GLN A 173 -29.11 6.82 4.97
C GLN A 173 -29.57 7.04 3.53
N LEU A 174 -29.25 6.11 2.62
CA LEU A 174 -29.71 6.17 1.24
C LEU A 174 -31.23 5.96 1.13
N ALA A 175 -31.77 5.00 1.87
CA ALA A 175 -33.21 4.79 1.95
C ALA A 175 -33.94 6.00 2.56
N THR A 176 -33.37 6.63 3.59
CA THR A 176 -33.90 7.87 4.18
C THR A 176 -33.97 8.99 3.13
N MET A 177 -32.94 9.13 2.29
CA MET A 177 -32.95 10.12 1.19
C MET A 177 -34.00 9.79 0.12
N TYR A 178 -34.27 8.51 -0.14
CA TYR A 178 -35.24 8.07 -1.13
C TYR A 178 -36.69 8.26 -0.65
N PHE A 179 -37.01 7.84 0.58
CA PHE A 179 -38.36 7.93 1.15
C PHE A 179 -38.66 9.29 1.79
N GLY A 180 -37.64 10.07 2.13
CA GLY A 180 -37.77 11.38 2.80
C GLY A 180 -38.02 11.29 4.30
N HIS A 181 -37.92 10.10 4.90
CA HIS A 181 -38.06 9.85 6.34
C HIS A 181 -37.23 8.63 6.75
N PRO A 182 -36.98 8.42 8.07
CA PRO A 182 -36.35 7.19 8.54
C PRO A 182 -37.15 5.96 8.07
N PRO A 183 -36.52 5.01 7.36
CA PRO A 183 -37.22 3.87 6.77
C PRO A 183 -37.52 2.80 7.84
N SER A 184 -38.64 2.09 7.68
CA SER A 184 -38.91 0.83 8.36
C SER A 184 -38.12 -0.34 7.74
N ASP A 185 -38.03 -1.47 8.44
CA ASP A 185 -37.36 -2.69 7.92
C ASP A 185 -37.96 -3.18 6.59
N SER A 186 -39.28 -3.03 6.42
CA SER A 186 -39.97 -3.36 5.16
C SER A 186 -39.56 -2.44 4.02
N GLU A 187 -39.39 -1.14 4.29
CA GLU A 187 -38.97 -0.16 3.29
C GLU A 187 -37.49 -0.32 2.91
N ILE A 188 -36.64 -0.77 3.85
CA ILE A 188 -35.26 -1.16 3.53
C ILE A 188 -35.26 -2.34 2.55
N THR A 189 -36.11 -3.34 2.76
CA THR A 189 -36.22 -4.50 1.87
C THR A 189 -36.70 -4.08 0.47
N ILE A 190 -37.74 -3.25 0.40
CA ILE A 190 -38.23 -2.67 -0.86
C ILE A 190 -37.12 -1.87 -1.56
N PHE A 191 -36.36 -1.07 -0.81
CA PHE A 191 -35.27 -0.28 -1.38
C PHE A 191 -34.15 -1.15 -1.96
N GLN A 192 -33.82 -2.28 -1.31
CA GLN A 192 -32.86 -3.26 -1.84
C GLN A 192 -33.36 -3.95 -3.11
N GLU A 193 -34.66 -4.25 -3.20
CA GLU A 193 -35.26 -4.82 -4.42
C GLU A 193 -35.26 -3.82 -5.58
N LEU A 194 -35.50 -2.54 -5.30
CA LEU A 194 -35.45 -1.45 -6.30
C LEU A 194 -34.03 -1.13 -6.75
N ALA A 195 -33.03 -1.38 -5.90
CA ALA A 195 -31.61 -1.19 -6.21
C ALA A 195 -30.80 -2.47 -5.94
N PRO A 196 -30.92 -3.50 -6.80
CA PRO A 196 -30.22 -4.76 -6.60
C PRO A 196 -28.70 -4.56 -6.45
N GLY A 197 -28.13 -5.15 -5.39
CA GLY A 197 -26.70 -5.05 -5.07
C GLY A 197 -26.29 -3.73 -4.40
N ILE A 198 -27.24 -2.90 -3.93
CA ILE A 198 -26.91 -1.68 -3.18
C ILE A 198 -26.18 -1.99 -1.87
N GLN A 199 -26.50 -3.11 -1.23
CA GLN A 199 -25.84 -3.53 0.01
C GLN A 199 -24.33 -3.79 -0.18
N ASP A 200 -23.92 -4.24 -1.36
CA ASP A 200 -22.51 -4.46 -1.70
C ASP A 200 -21.77 -3.15 -2.07
N ARG A 201 -22.51 -2.04 -2.16
CA ARG A 201 -22.01 -0.72 -2.59
C ARG A 201 -22.05 0.33 -1.48
N VAL A 202 -22.65 0.00 -0.34
CA VAL A 202 -22.71 0.86 0.85
C VAL A 202 -21.53 0.61 1.77
N GLY A 203 -21.09 1.65 2.48
CA GLY A 203 -20.02 1.56 3.46
C GLY A 203 -18.62 1.82 2.89
N ALA A 204 -17.64 1.14 3.47
CA ALA A 204 -16.22 1.37 3.22
C ALA A 204 -15.79 0.76 1.89
N ALA A 205 -15.20 1.56 0.99
CA ALA A 205 -14.76 1.07 -0.31
C ALA A 205 -13.51 1.79 -0.82
N TRP A 206 -12.71 1.07 -1.61
CA TRP A 206 -11.67 1.65 -2.44
C TRP A 206 -12.29 2.19 -3.74
N LEU A 207 -12.05 3.46 -4.05
CA LEU A 207 -12.49 4.04 -5.32
C LEU A 207 -11.75 3.39 -6.48
N LYS A 208 -12.46 3.17 -7.59
CA LYS A 208 -11.82 2.79 -8.84
C LYS A 208 -10.83 3.88 -9.31
N PRO A 209 -9.76 3.53 -10.05
CA PRO A 209 -8.76 4.51 -10.49
C PRO A 209 -9.35 5.70 -11.25
N GLU A 210 -10.34 5.47 -12.12
CA GLU A 210 -11.01 6.52 -12.89
C GLU A 210 -11.76 7.53 -12.00
N ASN A 211 -12.42 7.03 -10.94
CA ASN A 211 -13.13 7.86 -9.97
C ASN A 211 -12.14 8.63 -9.08
N THR A 212 -11.03 7.97 -8.71
CA THR A 212 -9.93 8.60 -7.96
C THR A 212 -9.34 9.76 -8.76
N TYR A 213 -9.01 9.54 -10.03
CA TYR A 213 -8.48 10.57 -10.91
C TYR A 213 -9.45 11.73 -11.10
N GLY A 214 -10.73 11.44 -11.35
CA GLY A 214 -11.77 12.46 -11.47
C GLY A 214 -11.91 13.30 -10.19
N LEU A 215 -11.78 12.66 -9.02
CA LEU A 215 -11.82 13.33 -7.74
C LEU A 215 -10.60 14.24 -7.53
N LEU A 216 -9.39 13.74 -7.78
CA LEU A 216 -8.15 14.52 -7.69
C LEU A 216 -8.18 15.75 -8.61
N LYS A 217 -8.65 15.59 -9.85
CA LYS A 217 -8.77 16.70 -10.82
C LYS A 217 -9.72 17.79 -10.34
N ARG A 218 -10.85 17.43 -9.73
CA ARG A 218 -11.81 18.39 -9.16
C ARG A 218 -11.24 19.16 -7.98
N PHE A 219 -10.30 18.55 -7.26
CA PHE A 219 -9.71 19.14 -6.06
C PHE A 219 -8.43 19.94 -6.33
N ARG A 220 -7.77 19.76 -7.47
CA ARG A 220 -6.52 20.46 -7.80
C ARG A 220 -6.59 21.99 -7.64
N PRO A 221 -7.62 22.71 -8.15
CA PRO A 221 -7.68 24.17 -8.02
C PRO A 221 -7.72 24.65 -6.56
N LYS A 222 -8.43 23.92 -5.68
CA LYS A 222 -8.54 24.26 -4.25
C LYS A 222 -7.24 23.97 -3.49
N ALA A 223 -6.48 22.97 -3.93
CA ALA A 223 -5.18 22.67 -3.34
C ALA A 223 -4.15 23.76 -3.70
N ASP A 224 -4.18 24.24 -4.94
CA ASP A 224 -3.30 25.31 -5.40
C ASP A 224 -3.56 26.63 -4.64
N GLU A 225 -4.83 27.01 -4.44
CA GLU A 225 -5.22 28.17 -3.61
C GLU A 225 -4.76 28.04 -2.16
N TRP A 226 -4.88 26.86 -1.56
CA TRP A 226 -4.45 26.60 -0.18
C TRP A 226 -2.93 26.71 -0.01
N ASN A 227 -2.15 26.13 -0.93
CA ASN A 227 -0.69 26.20 -0.90
C ASN A 227 -0.19 27.65 -1.01
N LEU A 228 -0.81 28.46 -1.87
CA LEU A 228 -0.53 29.89 -2.00
C LEU A 228 -0.78 30.64 -0.67
N GLN A 229 -1.89 30.37 0.02
CA GLN A 229 -2.19 31.01 1.30
C GLN A 229 -1.25 30.58 2.43
N TYR A 230 -0.84 29.31 2.45
CA TYR A 230 0.05 28.78 3.48
C TYR A 230 1.47 29.34 3.37
N HIS A 231 1.99 29.51 2.15
CA HIS A 231 3.31 30.11 1.91
C HIS A 231 3.36 31.62 2.18
N LEU A 232 2.22 32.31 2.25
CA LEU A 232 2.14 33.73 2.63
C LEU A 232 2.08 33.94 4.15
N GLN A 233 1.93 32.86 4.94
CA GLN A 233 1.81 32.91 6.40
C GLN A 233 3.06 32.38 7.15
N GLN A 234 4.11 31.98 6.43
CA GLN A 234 5.44 31.65 6.97
C GLN A 234 6.45 32.73 6.58
#